data_AF-A0A9J9KIG6-F1
#
_entry.id   AF-A0A9J9KIG6-F1
#
_cell.length_a   1.000
_cell.length_b   1.000
_cell.length_c   1.000
_cell.angle_alpha   90.00
_cell.angle_beta   90.00
_cell.angle_gamma   90.00
#
_symmetry.space_group_name_H-M   'P 1'
#
loop_
_entity.id
_entity.type
_entity.pdbx_description
1 polymer ?
#
loop_
_entity_poly.entity_id
_entity_poly.type
_entity_poly.pdbx_seq_one_letter_code
_entity_poly.pdbx_strand_id
1 'polypeptide(L)'
;MTMIDLEKLIEWLGVEGVIAGIDGSELTISEIGELIPDWKPAGHSKLKRRDLIRAIVEHKRLELTKKPEELMAMDAESLKAYFLSIKASKKEILELLESLDIRPGSVARNNLTEFAAREISDIGMYKRVAQGVKGTDSAPTDGTKAS
;
A
#
# COMPACT_ATOMS: atom_id res chain seq x y z
N MET A 1 -3.01 30.40 -4.24
CA MET A 1 -3.03 28.99 -4.70
C MET A 1 -2.98 28.13 -3.45
N THR A 2 -4.09 27.48 -3.12
CA THR A 2 -4.20 26.58 -1.96
C THR A 2 -3.35 25.35 -2.24
N MET A 3 -2.14 25.36 -1.69
CA MET A 3 -1.17 24.26 -1.83
C MET A 3 -1.57 23.14 -0.86
N ILE A 4 -2.70 22.50 -1.14
CA ILE A 4 -3.15 21.35 -0.36
C ILE A 4 -2.19 20.20 -0.65
N ASP A 5 -1.44 19.81 0.37
CA ASP A 5 -0.51 18.69 0.32
C ASP A 5 -1.29 17.38 0.55
N LEU A 6 -1.72 16.75 -0.54
CA LEU A 6 -2.49 15.51 -0.50
C LEU A 6 -1.75 14.37 0.22
N GLU A 7 -0.42 14.32 0.12
CA GLU A 7 0.39 13.28 0.75
C GLU A 7 0.30 13.37 2.27
N LYS A 8 0.55 14.57 2.83
CA LYS A 8 0.42 14.80 4.28
C LYS A 8 -1.01 14.57 4.78
N LEU A 9 -2.00 14.98 4.00
CA LEU A 9 -3.40 14.74 4.35
C LEU A 9 -3.71 13.23 4.42
N ILE A 10 -3.23 12.45 3.45
CA ILE A 10 -3.43 10.99 3.42
C ILE A 10 -2.72 10.33 4.62
N GLU A 11 -1.51 10.78 4.96
CA GLU A 11 -0.76 10.29 6.13
C GLU A 11 -1.54 10.56 7.45
N TRP A 12 -2.04 11.77 7.63
CA TRP A 12 -2.71 12.18 8.87
C TRP A 12 -4.11 11.61 9.00
N LEU A 13 -4.91 11.65 7.95
CA LEU A 13 -6.35 11.36 8.00
C LEU A 13 -6.71 9.99 7.43
N GLY A 14 -5.83 9.37 6.64
CA GLY A 14 -6.16 8.22 5.82
C GLY A 14 -7.06 8.58 4.64
N VAL A 15 -7.19 7.67 3.68
CA VAL A 15 -7.92 7.87 2.40
C VAL A 15 -9.33 8.41 2.63
N GLU A 16 -10.14 7.75 3.46
CA GLU A 16 -11.54 8.14 3.67
C GLU A 16 -11.66 9.47 4.44
N GLY A 17 -10.71 9.78 5.33
CA GLY A 17 -10.67 11.06 6.04
C GLY A 17 -10.38 12.23 5.10
N VAL A 18 -9.44 12.04 4.15
CA VAL A 18 -9.15 13.04 3.11
C VAL A 18 -10.34 13.21 2.17
N ILE A 19 -10.96 12.12 1.72
CA ILE A 19 -12.16 12.20 0.87
C ILE A 19 -13.25 13.01 1.57
N ALA A 20 -13.56 12.69 2.83
CA ALA A 20 -14.58 13.43 3.58
C ALA A 20 -14.20 14.90 3.79
N GLY A 21 -12.93 15.19 4.08
CA GLY A 21 -12.43 16.55 4.29
C GLY A 21 -12.50 17.42 3.03
N ILE A 22 -12.13 16.87 1.87
CA ILE A 22 -12.21 17.59 0.58
C ILE A 22 -13.68 17.73 0.13
N ASP A 23 -14.50 16.69 0.32
CA ASP A 23 -15.92 16.72 -0.06
C ASP A 23 -16.68 17.80 0.73
N GLY A 24 -16.35 17.99 2.01
CA GLY A 24 -16.89 19.04 2.87
C GLY A 24 -16.19 20.41 2.75
N SER A 25 -15.23 20.56 1.84
CA SER A 25 -14.53 21.84 1.62
C SER A 25 -15.20 22.71 0.55
N GLU A 26 -14.87 24.01 0.56
CA GLU A 26 -15.34 25.00 -0.42
C GLU A 26 -14.60 24.95 -1.77
N LEU A 27 -13.68 24.00 -1.97
CA LEU A 27 -12.95 23.88 -3.24
C LEU A 27 -13.92 23.66 -4.39
N THR A 28 -13.69 24.24 -5.54
CA THR A 28 -14.45 23.97 -6.77
C THR A 28 -14.00 22.66 -7.42
N ILE A 29 -14.78 22.13 -8.36
CA ILE A 29 -14.39 20.94 -9.15
C ILE A 29 -13.08 21.20 -9.91
N SER A 30 -12.89 22.41 -10.42
CA SER A 30 -11.67 22.83 -11.11
C SER A 30 -10.47 22.81 -10.17
N GLU A 31 -10.59 23.40 -8.97
CA GLU A 31 -9.51 23.39 -7.96
C GLU A 31 -9.19 21.97 -7.48
N ILE A 32 -10.20 21.11 -7.31
CA ILE A 32 -9.98 19.69 -7.02
C ILE A 32 -9.16 19.03 -8.14
N GLY A 33 -9.49 19.30 -9.40
CA GLY A 33 -8.77 18.80 -10.57
C GLY A 33 -7.32 19.31 -10.69
N GLU A 34 -6.95 20.36 -9.96
CA GLU A 34 -5.59 20.90 -9.92
C GLU A 34 -4.74 20.35 -8.76
N LEU A 35 -5.32 19.53 -7.87
CA LEU A 35 -4.57 18.91 -6.77
C LEU A 35 -3.51 17.91 -7.24
N ILE A 36 -3.67 17.35 -8.45
CA ILE A 36 -2.66 16.53 -9.14
C ILE A 36 -2.58 17.03 -10.59
N PRO A 37 -1.77 18.07 -10.88
CA PRO A 37 -1.81 18.75 -12.18
C PRO A 37 -1.41 17.84 -13.35
N ASP A 38 -0.53 16.87 -13.10
CA ASP A 38 0.00 15.96 -14.11
C ASP A 38 -0.90 14.73 -14.37
N TRP A 39 -2.02 14.59 -13.64
CA TRP A 39 -2.91 13.45 -13.79
C TRP A 39 -4.39 13.85 -13.74
N LYS A 40 -5.18 13.30 -14.66
CA LYS A 40 -6.63 13.43 -14.64
C LYS A 40 -7.30 12.09 -14.91
N PRO A 41 -8.38 11.75 -14.18
CA PRO A 41 -9.11 10.52 -14.44
C PRO A 41 -9.81 10.54 -15.80
N ALA A 42 -9.96 9.37 -16.43
CA ALA A 42 -10.68 9.24 -17.68
C ALA A 42 -12.13 9.74 -17.53
N GLY A 43 -12.58 10.58 -18.47
CA GLY A 43 -13.93 11.17 -18.40
C GLY A 43 -14.11 12.20 -17.29
N HIS A 44 -13.04 12.81 -16.79
CA HIS A 44 -13.01 13.84 -15.74
C HIS A 44 -14.16 14.87 -15.81
N SER A 45 -14.50 15.37 -17.00
CA SER A 45 -15.57 16.38 -17.20
C SER A 45 -16.98 15.87 -16.91
N LYS A 46 -17.18 14.56 -16.76
CA LYS A 46 -18.49 13.93 -16.48
C LYS A 46 -18.59 13.33 -15.07
N LEU A 47 -17.50 13.32 -14.31
CA LEU A 47 -17.50 12.77 -12.96
C LEU A 47 -18.26 13.68 -12.01
N LYS A 48 -19.02 13.09 -11.09
CA LYS A 48 -19.54 13.82 -9.94
C LYS A 48 -18.36 14.24 -9.06
N ARG A 49 -18.51 15.36 -8.34
CA ARG A 49 -17.50 15.89 -7.42
C ARG A 49 -16.88 14.80 -6.53
N ARG A 50 -17.72 14.03 -5.84
CA ARG A 50 -17.27 12.97 -4.92
C ARG A 50 -16.48 11.85 -5.62
N ASP A 51 -16.88 11.49 -6.83
CA ASP A 51 -16.18 10.47 -7.63
C ASP A 51 -14.81 10.99 -8.11
N LEU A 52 -14.74 12.28 -8.47
CA LEU A 52 -13.48 12.94 -8.81
C LEU A 52 -12.53 12.99 -7.60
N ILE A 53 -13.02 13.41 -6.44
CA ILE A 53 -12.24 13.44 -5.19
C ILE A 53 -11.69 12.05 -4.90
N ARG A 54 -12.56 11.03 -4.94
CA ARG A 54 -12.15 9.64 -4.71
C ARG A 54 -11.05 9.22 -5.69
N ALA A 55 -11.23 9.45 -6.98
CA ALA A 55 -10.25 9.07 -8.00
C ALA A 55 -8.87 9.73 -7.77
N ILE A 56 -8.85 11.01 -7.41
CA ILE A 56 -7.62 11.77 -7.12
C ILE A 56 -6.92 11.23 -5.87
N VAL A 57 -7.66 11.06 -4.77
CA VAL A 57 -7.08 10.58 -3.51
C VAL A 57 -6.60 9.14 -3.64
N GLU A 58 -7.38 8.26 -4.29
CA GLU A 58 -6.98 6.87 -4.54
C GLU A 58 -5.76 6.80 -5.48
N HIS A 59 -5.70 7.64 -6.52
CA HIS A 59 -4.52 7.72 -7.38
C HIS A 59 -3.28 8.16 -6.61
N LYS A 60 -3.37 9.25 -5.83
CA LYS A 60 -2.23 9.71 -5.03
C LYS A 60 -1.79 8.68 -4.00
N ARG A 61 -2.75 7.99 -3.39
CA ARG A 61 -2.48 6.89 -2.46
C ARG A 61 -1.67 5.77 -3.12
N LEU A 62 -2.03 5.36 -4.33
CA LEU A 62 -1.30 4.34 -5.08
C LEU A 62 0.14 4.76 -5.38
N GLU A 63 0.39 6.04 -5.69
CA GLU A 63 1.76 6.56 -5.90
C GLU A 63 2.62 6.47 -4.63
N LEU A 64 2.01 6.64 -3.46
CA LEU A 64 2.69 6.66 -2.15
C LEU A 64 2.92 5.25 -1.59
N THR A 65 2.17 4.26 -2.06
CA THR A 65 2.31 2.87 -1.60
C THR A 65 3.48 2.16 -2.28
N LYS A 66 4.26 1.41 -1.50
CA LYS A 66 5.30 0.50 -2.00
C LYS A 66 4.75 -0.46 -3.05
N LYS A 67 5.55 -0.73 -4.07
CA LYS A 67 5.22 -1.70 -5.13
C LYS A 67 5.22 -3.13 -4.58
N PRO A 68 4.52 -4.07 -5.22
CA PRO A 68 4.50 -5.47 -4.81
C PRO A 68 5.89 -6.10 -4.62
N GLU A 69 6.86 -5.76 -5.48
CA GLU A 69 8.24 -6.24 -5.38
C GLU A 69 8.94 -5.79 -4.10
N GLU A 70 8.70 -4.54 -3.68
CA GLU A 70 9.26 -3.99 -2.45
C GLU A 70 8.61 -4.63 -1.22
N LEU A 71 7.31 -4.89 -1.27
CA LEU A 71 6.58 -5.57 -0.20
C LEU A 71 7.06 -7.03 -0.05
N MET A 72 7.25 -7.74 -1.16
CA MET A 72 7.78 -9.10 -1.15
C MET A 72 9.22 -9.17 -0.61
N ALA A 73 9.98 -8.08 -0.61
CA ALA A 73 11.32 -8.03 -0.04
C ALA A 73 11.33 -7.92 1.50
N MET A 74 10.19 -7.58 2.11
CA MET A 74 10.06 -7.39 3.55
C MET A 74 9.66 -8.69 4.26
N ASP A 75 10.04 -8.81 5.54
CA ASP A 75 9.53 -9.86 6.42
C ASP A 75 8.12 -9.52 6.94
N ALA A 76 7.44 -10.51 7.54
CA ALA A 76 6.07 -10.36 8.03
C ALA A 76 5.94 -9.26 9.11
N GLU A 77 6.91 -9.10 10.00
CA GLU A 77 6.85 -8.08 11.05
C GLU A 77 6.94 -6.67 10.45
N SER A 78 7.85 -6.47 9.50
CA SER A 78 8.03 -5.23 8.76
C SER A 78 6.81 -4.90 7.91
N LEU A 79 6.19 -5.89 7.27
CA LEU A 79 4.96 -5.70 6.49
C LEU A 79 3.80 -5.25 7.36
N LYS A 80 3.64 -5.88 8.53
CA LYS A 80 2.61 -5.49 9.50
C LYS A 80 2.83 -4.06 9.98
N ALA A 81 4.06 -3.71 10.36
CA ALA A 81 4.41 -2.35 10.77
C ALA A 81 4.14 -1.33 9.65
N TYR A 82 4.48 -1.68 8.41
CA TYR A 82 4.20 -0.85 7.23
C TYR A 82 2.70 -0.62 7.04
N PHE A 83 1.87 -1.67 7.00
CA PHE A 83 0.42 -1.52 6.83
C PHE A 83 -0.22 -0.66 7.92
N LEU A 84 0.27 -0.76 9.16
CA LEU A 84 -0.17 0.11 10.26
C LEU A 84 0.27 1.56 10.05
N SER A 85 1.52 1.79 9.64
CA SER A 85 2.07 3.13 9.43
C SER A 85 1.31 3.93 8.37
N ILE A 86 0.93 3.28 7.27
CA ILE A 86 0.15 3.91 6.20
C ILE A 86 -1.36 3.90 6.49
N LYS A 87 -1.81 3.36 7.62
CA LYS A 87 -3.22 3.16 7.96
C LYS A 87 -3.98 2.43 6.84
N ALA A 88 -3.41 1.33 6.34
CA ALA A 88 -4.01 0.55 5.26
C ALA A 88 -5.42 0.12 5.65
N SER A 89 -6.39 0.46 4.81
CA SER A 89 -7.77 0.04 4.97
C SER A 89 -7.93 -1.44 4.64
N LYS A 90 -9.01 -2.04 5.17
CA LYS A 90 -9.37 -3.43 4.84
C LYS A 90 -9.53 -3.64 3.33
N LYS A 91 -10.10 -2.66 2.62
CA LYS A 91 -10.29 -2.72 1.17
C LYS A 91 -8.95 -2.78 0.43
N GLU A 92 -8.03 -1.88 0.76
CA GLU A 92 -6.69 -1.83 0.14
C GLU A 92 -5.91 -3.13 0.36
N ILE A 93 -5.96 -3.70 1.57
CA ILE A 93 -5.28 -4.98 1.84
C ILE A 93 -5.92 -6.11 1.02
N LEU A 94 -7.25 -6.15 0.88
CA LEU A 94 -7.91 -7.16 0.05
C LEU A 94 -7.57 -7.02 -1.43
N GLU A 95 -7.55 -5.80 -1.96
CA GLU A 95 -7.18 -5.52 -3.36
C GLU A 95 -5.72 -5.90 -3.63
N LEU A 96 -4.81 -5.62 -2.69
CA LEU A 96 -3.42 -6.06 -2.78
C LEU A 96 -3.32 -7.60 -2.80
N LEU A 97 -4.01 -8.28 -1.88
CA LEU A 97 -4.01 -9.75 -1.85
C LEU A 97 -4.57 -10.34 -3.14
N GLU A 98 -5.66 -9.78 -3.67
CA GLU A 98 -6.25 -10.19 -4.95
C GLU A 98 -5.27 -9.99 -6.12
N SER A 99 -4.51 -8.88 -6.14
CA SER A 99 -3.49 -8.64 -7.15
C SER A 99 -2.34 -9.65 -7.12
N LEU A 100 -2.14 -10.30 -5.98
CA LEU A 100 -1.16 -11.38 -5.76
C LEU A 100 -1.79 -12.78 -5.87
N ASP A 101 -3.05 -12.87 -6.32
CA ASP A 101 -3.86 -14.08 -6.40
C ASP A 101 -4.06 -14.81 -5.05
N ILE A 102 -4.01 -14.06 -3.95
CA ILE A 102 -4.30 -14.54 -2.60
C ILE A 102 -5.75 -14.23 -2.24
N ARG A 103 -6.51 -15.26 -1.86
CA ARG A 103 -7.92 -15.10 -1.45
C ARG A 103 -8.11 -15.47 0.02
N PRO A 104 -8.23 -14.48 0.93
CA PRO A 104 -8.44 -14.77 2.35
C PRO A 104 -9.82 -15.38 2.61
N GLY A 105 -9.83 -16.53 3.29
CA GLY A 105 -11.03 -17.15 3.84
C GLY A 105 -11.66 -16.31 4.97
N SER A 106 -12.87 -16.66 5.40
CA SER A 106 -13.65 -15.88 6.37
C SER A 106 -12.90 -15.60 7.69
N VAL A 107 -12.20 -16.61 8.22
CA VAL A 107 -11.43 -16.50 9.47
C VAL A 107 -10.24 -15.53 9.32
N ALA A 108 -9.53 -15.58 8.20
CA ALA A 108 -8.39 -14.71 7.91
C ALA A 108 -8.80 -13.22 7.85
N ARG A 109 -10.06 -12.93 7.46
CA ARG A 109 -10.58 -11.56 7.40
C ARG A 109 -10.72 -10.88 8.77
N ASN A 110 -10.69 -11.64 9.87
CA ASN A 110 -10.73 -11.10 11.23
C ASN A 110 -9.38 -10.55 11.69
N ASN A 111 -8.28 -11.04 11.10
CA ASN A 111 -6.93 -10.54 11.36
C ASN A 111 -6.19 -10.34 10.03
N LEU A 112 -6.81 -9.53 9.16
CA LEU A 112 -6.42 -9.43 7.76
C LEU A 112 -5.00 -8.89 7.58
N THR A 113 -4.57 -7.96 8.42
CA THR A 113 -3.21 -7.39 8.36
C THR A 113 -2.15 -8.45 8.66
N GLU A 114 -2.37 -9.27 9.68
CA GLU A 114 -1.46 -10.37 10.03
C GLU A 114 -1.41 -11.41 8.92
N PHE A 115 -2.57 -11.80 8.41
CA PHE A 115 -2.68 -12.74 7.31
C PHE A 115 -1.93 -12.22 6.08
N ALA A 116 -2.18 -10.99 5.67
CA ALA A 116 -1.54 -10.41 4.50
C ALA A 116 -0.02 -10.32 4.65
N ALA A 117 0.46 -9.86 5.81
CA ALA A 117 1.88 -9.75 6.08
C ALA A 117 2.59 -11.11 5.98
N ARG A 118 1.96 -12.17 6.52
CA ARG A 118 2.49 -13.53 6.44
C ARG A 118 2.55 -14.05 5.00
N GLU A 119 1.43 -14.01 4.28
CA GLU A 119 1.34 -14.55 2.92
C GLU A 119 2.29 -13.83 1.96
N ILE A 120 2.37 -12.49 2.04
CA ILE A 120 3.26 -11.70 1.18
C ILE A 120 4.74 -12.01 1.49
N SER A 121 5.08 -12.13 2.78
CA SER A 121 6.43 -12.53 3.22
C SER A 121 6.80 -13.93 2.69
N ASP A 122 5.88 -14.89 2.79
CA ASP A 122 6.10 -16.27 2.33
C ASP A 122 6.29 -16.33 0.81
N ILE A 123 5.45 -15.64 0.03
CA ILE A 123 5.63 -15.52 -1.43
C ILE A 123 6.98 -14.90 -1.75
N GLY A 124 7.35 -13.83 -1.06
CA GLY A 124 8.62 -13.16 -1.22
C GLY A 124 9.81 -14.08 -0.95
N MET A 125 9.74 -14.87 0.11
CA MET A 125 10.73 -15.89 0.46
C MET A 125 10.86 -16.94 -0.65
N TYR A 126 9.76 -17.54 -1.09
CA TYR A 126 9.78 -18.54 -2.17
C TYR A 126 10.38 -17.97 -3.47
N LYS A 127 10.04 -16.73 -3.82
CA LYS A 127 10.58 -16.04 -5.01
C LYS A 127 12.10 -15.86 -4.92
N ARG A 128 12.64 -15.45 -3.76
CA ARG A 128 14.09 -15.31 -3.54
C ARG A 128 14.82 -16.64 -3.66
N VAL A 129 14.26 -17.71 -3.08
CA VAL A 129 14.82 -19.07 -3.16
C VAL A 129 14.85 -19.56 -4.60
N ALA A 130 13.75 -19.38 -5.35
CA ALA A 130 13.67 -19.76 -6.75
C ALA A 130 14.67 -19.00 -7.65
N GLN A 131 15.00 -17.76 -7.28
CA GLN A 131 15.97 -16.92 -7.98
C GLN A 131 17.43 -17.20 -7.57
N GLY A 132 17.69 -18.18 -6.69
CA GLY A 132 19.05 -18.57 -6.30
C GLY A 132 19.75 -17.57 -5.37
N VAL A 133 19.02 -16.62 -4.78
CA VAL A 133 19.54 -15.79 -3.69
C VAL A 133 19.61 -16.67 -2.46
N LYS A 134 20.73 -17.39 -2.30
CA LYS A 134 21.04 -18.12 -1.08
C LYS A 134 20.93 -17.13 0.07
N GLY A 135 19.97 -17.37 0.96
CA GLY A 135 19.96 -16.75 2.28
C GLY A 135 21.35 -16.93 2.86
N THR A 136 21.98 -15.83 3.27
CA THR A 136 23.21 -15.87 4.03
C THR A 136 22.89 -16.49 5.39
N ASP A 137 22.83 -17.81 5.43
CA ASP A 137 22.95 -18.58 6.65
C ASP A 137 24.38 -18.38 7.14
N SER A 138 24.54 -17.52 8.13
CA SER A 138 25.70 -17.50 9.00
C SER A 138 25.75 -18.83 9.75
N ALA A 139 26.41 -19.83 9.16
CA ALA A 139 26.94 -20.97 9.89
C ALA A 139 28.38 -20.60 10.34
N PRO A 140 28.71 -20.65 11.64
CA PRO A 140 30.09 -20.54 12.06
C PRO A 140 30.80 -21.84 11.64
N THR A 141 31.66 -21.73 10.65
CA THR A 141 32.72 -22.72 10.42
C THR A 141 33.83 -22.41 11.41
N ASP A 142 33.92 -23.20 12.48
CA ASP A 142 35.19 -23.32 13.17
C ASP A 142 35.48 -24.80 13.41
N GLY A 143 36.05 -25.39 12.35
CA GLY A 143 36.77 -26.64 12.45
C GLY A 143 38.17 -26.33 12.96
N THR A 144 38.43 -26.60 14.23
CA THR A 144 39.81 -26.74 14.74
C THR A 144 40.03 -28.20 15.15
N LYS A 145 40.63 -28.96 14.23
CA LYS A 145 41.50 -30.11 14.53
C LYS A 145 42.65 -30.08 13.52
N ALA A 146 43.86 -29.82 14.02
CA ALA A 146 45.10 -30.55 13.74
C ALA A 146 46.30 -29.64 14.00
N SER A 147 47.06 -29.90 15.06
CA SER A 147 48.42 -30.46 15.01
C SER A 147 48.91 -30.73 16.43
#